data_AF-A0A914FC51-F1
#
_entry.id   AF-A0A914FC51-F1
#
_cell.length_a   1.000
_cell.length_b   1.000
_cell.length_c   1.000
_cell.angle_alpha   90.00
_cell.angle_beta   90.00
_cell.angle_gamma   90.00
#
_symmetry.space_group_name_H-M   'P 1'
#
loop_
_entity.id
_entity.type
_entity.pdbx_description
1 polymer ?
#
loop_
_entity_poly.entity_id
_entity_poly.type
_entity_poly.pdbx_seq_one_letter_code
_entity_poly.pdbx_strand_id
1 'polypeptide(L)' 'MLNSELIEFLQNGKMLENPVNAPDFVYELMLNCWRENPQQRPSFNEICKGIRIMLENETMRYGYLSLDKAFDDF' A
#
# COMPACT_ATOMS: atom_id res chain seq x y z
N MET A 1 -0.17 -26.96 -7.55
CA MET A 1 -0.73 -25.67 -7.11
C MET A 1 0.31 -24.62 -7.40
N LEU A 2 0.03 -23.55 -8.16
CA LEU A 2 0.67 -22.23 -7.91
C LEU A 2 0.22 -21.12 -8.86
N ASN A 3 -0.08 -21.37 -10.15
CA ASN A 3 -0.47 -20.28 -11.08
C ASN A 3 -1.95 -20.27 -11.45
N SER A 4 -2.55 -21.42 -11.79
CA SER A 4 -3.95 -21.46 -12.25
C SER A 4 -4.94 -21.11 -11.14
N GLU A 5 -4.75 -21.66 -9.95
CA GLU A 5 -5.58 -21.39 -8.77
C GLU A 5 -5.50 -19.90 -8.34
N LEU A 6 -4.32 -19.29 -8.48
CA LEU A 6 -4.14 -17.87 -8.18
C LEU A 6 -4.86 -16.99 -9.21
N ILE A 7 -4.79 -17.35 -10.50
CA ILE A 7 -5.52 -16.64 -11.56
C ILE A 7 -7.02 -16.74 -11.31
N GLU A 8 -7.56 -17.93 -11.02
CA GLU A 8 -8.98 -18.11 -10.70
C GLU A 8 -9.39 -17.33 -9.44
N PHE A 9 -8.54 -17.31 -8.42
CA PHE A 9 -8.79 -16.53 -7.21
C PHE A 9 -8.92 -15.03 -7.51
N LEU A 10 -7.98 -14.46 -8.27
CA LEU A 10 -7.99 -13.04 -8.64
C LEU A 10 -9.13 -12.70 -9.61
N GLN A 11 -9.44 -13.57 -10.57
CA GLN A 11 -10.56 -13.38 -11.51
C GLN A 11 -11.93 -13.38 -10.83
N ASN A 12 -12.05 -14.06 -9.69
CA ASN A 12 -13.25 -14.03 -8.86
C ASN A 12 -13.36 -12.77 -7.98
N GLY A 13 -12.51 -11.76 -8.20
CA GLY A 13 -12.48 -10.52 -7.42
C GLY A 13 -12.01 -10.72 -5.97
N LYS A 14 -11.42 -11.87 -5.66
CA LYS A 14 -10.89 -12.13 -4.31
C LYS A 14 -9.50 -11.52 -4.18
N MET A 15 -9.26 -10.91 -3.01
CA MET A 15 -7.97 -10.36 -2.62
C MET A 15 -7.50 -11.02 -1.33
N LEU A 16 -6.22 -10.85 -1.02
CA LEU A 16 -5.65 -11.27 0.25
C LEU A 16 -6.32 -10.51 1.38
N GLU A 17 -6.62 -11.20 2.48
CA GLU A 17 -7.15 -10.58 3.69
C GLU A 17 -6.11 -9.68 4.37
N ASN A 18 -6.57 -8.76 5.21
CA ASN A 18 -5.68 -7.88 5.97
C ASN A 18 -4.78 -8.70 6.92
N PRO A 19 -3.45 -8.60 6.83
CA PRO A 19 -2.57 -9.23 7.80
C PRO A 19 -2.79 -8.69 9.22
N VAL A 20 -2.69 -9.56 10.23
CA VAL A 20 -2.94 -9.21 11.65
C VAL A 20 -2.13 -8.02 12.16
N ASN A 21 -0.92 -7.84 11.64
CA ASN A 21 0.02 -6.79 12.07
C ASN A 21 0.07 -5.60 11.11
N ALA A 22 -0.76 -5.59 10.06
CA ALA A 22 -0.80 -4.48 9.12
C ALA A 22 -1.84 -3.44 9.60
N PRO A 23 -1.44 -2.16 9.75
CA PRO A 23 -2.39 -1.09 10.02
C PRO A 23 -3.43 -0.98 8.90
N ASP A 24 -4.67 -0.63 9.24
CA ASP A 24 -5.79 -0.54 8.29
C ASP A 24 -5.45 0.33 7.08
N PHE A 25 -4.78 1.45 7.29
CA PHE A 25 -4.37 2.33 6.19
C PHE A 25 -3.39 1.65 5.22
N VAL A 26 -2.48 0.78 5.70
CA VAL A 26 -1.56 0.04 4.80
C VAL A 26 -2.39 -0.90 3.93
N TYR A 27 -3.38 -1.55 4.53
CA TYR A 27 -4.29 -2.44 3.81
C TYR A 27 -5.13 -1.69 2.77
N GLU A 28 -5.66 -0.51 3.11
CA GLU A 28 -6.35 0.35 2.15
C GLU A 28 -5.45 0.76 0.98
N LEU A 29 -4.18 1.09 1.24
CA LEU A 29 -3.21 1.37 0.19
C LEU A 29 -2.97 0.13 -0.70
N MET A 30 -2.84 -1.05 -0.09
CA MET A 30 -2.71 -2.32 -0.84
C MET A 30 -3.93 -2.60 -1.72
N LEU A 31 -5.15 -2.40 -1.21
CA LEU A 31 -6.39 -2.56 -1.99
C LEU A 31 -6.43 -1.59 -3.19
N ASN A 32 -5.97 -0.35 -3.02
CA ASN A 32 -5.86 0.59 -4.13
C ASN A 32 -4.84 0.13 -5.18
N CYS A 33 -3.73 -0.48 -4.77
CA CYS A 33 -2.76 -1.08 -5.69
C CYS A 33 -3.32 -2.30 -6.44
N TRP A 34 -4.26 -3.03 -5.82
CA TRP A 34 -4.85 -4.26 -6.39
C TRP A 34 -6.14 -4.03 -7.18
N ARG A 35 -6.49 -2.79 -7.53
CA ARG A 35 -7.66 -2.52 -8.38
C ARG A 35 -7.59 -3.28 -9.70
N GLU A 36 -8.73 -3.86 -10.10
CA GLU A 36 -8.86 -4.61 -11.35
C GLU A 36 -8.47 -3.76 -12.55
N ASN A 37 -8.98 -2.52 -12.62
CA ASN A 37 -8.61 -1.57 -13.66
C ASN A 37 -7.22 -0.97 -13.38
N PRO A 38 -6.22 -1.21 -14.25
CA PRO A 38 -4.88 -0.66 -14.07
C PRO A 38 -4.83 0.87 -14.02
N GLN A 39 -5.75 1.56 -14.69
CA GLN A 39 -5.81 3.03 -14.71
C GLN A 39 -6.28 3.62 -13.38
N GLN A 40 -6.91 2.82 -12.51
CA GLN A 40 -7.33 3.27 -11.19
C GLN A 40 -6.28 3.00 -10.11
N ARG A 41 -5.19 2.30 -10.45
CA ARG A 41 -4.11 2.03 -9.51
C ARG A 41 -3.31 3.31 -9.28
N PRO A 42 -2.91 3.60 -8.03
CA PRO A 42 -2.09 4.77 -7.75
C PRO A 42 -0.74 4.65 -8.46
N SER A 43 -0.21 5.79 -8.89
CA SER A 43 1.16 5.91 -9.35
C SER A 43 2.13 5.64 -8.20
N PHE A 44 3.37 5.31 -8.55
CA PHE A 44 4.41 5.09 -7.56
C PHE A 44 4.62 6.31 -6.64
N ASN A 45 4.53 7.53 -7.19
CA ASN A 45 4.63 8.77 -6.43
C ASN A 45 3.49 8.92 -5.41
N GLU A 46 2.26 8.55 -5.78
CA GLU A 46 1.11 8.55 -4.85
C GLU A 46 1.27 7.51 -3.75
N ILE A 47 1.78 6.32 -4.08
CA ILE A 47 2.09 5.27 -3.10
C ILE A 47 3.14 5.77 -2.09
N CYS A 48 4.25 6.32 -2.59
CA CYS A 48 5.30 6.87 -1.73
C CYS A 48 4.78 7.99 -0.83
N LYS A 49 3.96 8.90 -1.36
CA LYS A 49 3.33 9.97 -0.58
C LYS A 49 2.40 9.41 0.50
N GLY A 50 1.59 8.41 0.17
CA GLY A 50 0.73 7.72 1.12
C GLY A 50 1.54 7.15 2.28
N ILE A 51 2.57 6.35 1.97
CA ILE A 51 3.44 5.74 2.98
C ILE A 51 4.15 6.80 3.84
N ARG A 52 4.63 7.89 3.24
CA ARG A 52 5.26 8.99 4.01
C ARG A 52 4.30 9.57 5.03
N ILE A 53 3.08 9.92 4.62
CA ILE A 53 2.07 10.48 5.53
C ILE A 53 1.78 9.51 6.69
N MET A 54 1.70 8.21 6.41
CA MET A 54 1.54 7.21 7.47
C MET A 54 2.68 7.23 8.47
N LEU A 55 3.90 7.20 7.95
CA LEU A 55 5.10 7.22 8.76
C LEU A 55 5.18 8.51 9.56
N GLU A 56 4.88 9.68 8.98
CA GLU A 56 4.81 10.98 9.69
C GLU A 56 3.78 10.97 10.82
N ASN A 57 2.58 10.42 10.59
CA ASN A 57 1.55 10.33 11.63
C ASN A 57 1.97 9.43 12.81
N GLU A 58 2.60 8.29 12.52
CA GLU A 58 3.12 7.39 13.56
C GLU A 58 4.39 7.94 14.22
N THR A 59 5.27 8.58 13.45
CA THR A 59 6.52 9.15 13.98
C THR A 59 6.30 10.44 14.75
N MET A 60 5.26 11.22 14.47
CA MET A 60 4.84 12.31 15.37
C MET A 60 4.38 11.76 16.73
N ARG A 61 3.84 10.54 16.77
CA ARG A 61 3.41 9.86 18.00
C ARG A 61 4.58 9.24 18.78
N TYR A 62 5.64 8.80 18.09
CA TYR A 62 6.71 8.00 18.69
C TYR A 62 8.13 8.58 18.58
N GLY A 63 8.36 9.62 17.76
CA GLY A 63 9.61 10.37 17.65
C GLY A 63 10.79 9.67 16.96
N TYR A 64 10.58 8.55 16.24
CA TYR A 64 11.67 7.67 15.80
C TYR A 64 12.21 7.89 14.37
N LEU A 65 11.49 8.58 13.48
CA LEU A 65 11.93 8.81 12.09
C LEU A 65 11.72 10.28 11.72
N SER A 66 12.81 11.02 11.57
CA SER A 66 12.78 12.32 10.89
C SER A 66 12.86 12.05 9.39
N LEU A 67 11.74 12.20 8.68
CA LEU A 67 11.70 12.15 7.21
C LEU A 67 12.20 13.49 6.65
N ASP A 68 13.43 13.88 7.01
CA ASP A 68 14.04 15.09 6.49
C ASP A 68 14.43 14.86 5.02
N LYS A 69 13.57 15.36 4.13
CA LYS A 69 13.81 15.87 2.75
C LYS A 69 14.75 15.11 1.81
N ALA A 70 14.97 13.81 1.99
CA ALA A 70 15.88 13.06 1.09
C ALA A 70 15.24 12.63 -0.25
N PHE A 71 14.02 13.07 -0.58
CA PHE A 71 13.31 12.63 -1.80
C PHE A 71 12.47 13.73 -2.46
N ASP A 72 12.84 14.99 -2.29
CA ASP A 72 12.22 16.12 -3.03
C ASP A 72 12.86 16.34 -4.42
N ASP A 73 13.81 15.48 -4.84
CA ASP A 73 14.63 15.65 -6.06
C ASP A 73 14.28 14.71 -7.24
N PHE A 74 13.05 14.17 -7.32
CA PHE A 74 12.60 13.42 -8.51
C PHE A 74 11.16 13.73 -8.92
#